data_AF-A0A5C7QQJ7-F1
#
_entry.id   AF-A0A5C7QQJ7-F1
#
_cell.length_a   1.000
_cell.length_b   1.000
_cell.length_c   1.000
_cell.angle_alpha   90.00
_cell.angle_beta   90.00
_cell.angle_gamma   90.00
#
_symmetry.space_group_name_H-M   'P 1'
#
loop_
_entity.id
_entity.type
_entity.pdbx_description
1 polymer ?
#
loop_
_entity_poly.entity_id
_entity_poly.type
_entity_poly.pdbx_seq_one_letter_code
_entity_poly.pdbx_strand_id
1 'polypeptide(L)'
;METLAPLRLQRSPFALDDEPAYRAWREAKLADAPRSLAALVVDVHDPFALSEHERRALLQRCARFNMAIYRSAPGGADPSLPRALGRQLGLERLDANWLADEDGISPITVRAGAGPAAAYIPYTNRAIQWHTDGYYHPAERRIRAMVLHC
;
A
#
# COMPACT_ATOMS: atom_id res chain seq x y z
N MET A 1 -16.59 3.04 41.60
CA MET A 1 -16.57 4.34 40.92
C MET A 1 -15.14 4.58 40.48
N GLU A 2 -14.79 3.96 39.36
CA GLU A 2 -13.42 3.94 38.83
C GLU A 2 -13.26 5.14 37.91
N THR A 3 -12.44 6.10 38.33
CA THR A 3 -12.20 7.33 37.58
C THR A 3 -11.38 6.98 36.34
N LEU A 4 -12.03 6.96 35.17
CA LEU A 4 -11.33 6.90 33.88
C LEU A 4 -10.32 8.05 33.84
N ALA A 5 -9.04 7.72 33.74
CA ALA A 5 -7.98 8.70 33.54
C ALA A 5 -8.32 9.53 32.29
N PRO A 6 -8.13 10.87 32.32
CA PRO A 6 -8.42 11.69 31.15
C PRO A 6 -7.58 11.17 29.98
N LEU A 7 -8.24 10.76 28.89
CA LEU A 7 -7.60 10.49 27.62
C LEU A 7 -6.74 11.71 27.33
N ARG A 8 -5.42 11.54 27.35
CA ARG A 8 -4.50 12.57 26.87
C ARG A 8 -5.00 12.92 25.46
N LEU A 9 -5.44 14.15 25.25
CA LEU A 9 -5.67 14.73 23.94
C LEU A 9 -4.31 14.70 23.21
N GLN A 10 -3.99 13.55 22.62
CA GLN A 10 -2.86 13.41 21.74
C GLN A 10 -3.21 14.23 20.52
N ARG A 11 -2.56 15.39 20.39
CA ARG A 11 -2.63 16.16 19.16
C ARG A 11 -2.26 15.26 18.00
N SER A 12 -3.21 15.02 17.12
CA SER A 12 -3.08 14.04 16.06
C SER A 12 -4.01 14.40 14.92
N PRO A 13 -3.51 14.47 13.68
CA PRO A 13 -4.38 14.70 12.52
C PRO A 13 -5.35 13.53 12.24
N PHE A 14 -5.22 12.43 12.99
CA PHE A 14 -6.06 11.25 12.90
C PHE A 14 -7.09 11.15 14.05
N ALA A 15 -7.05 12.07 15.01
CA ALA A 15 -8.09 12.18 16.04
C ALA A 15 -9.27 12.97 15.48
N LEU A 16 -10.49 12.39 15.54
CA LEU A 16 -11.68 12.97 14.89
C LEU A 16 -12.12 14.30 15.52
N ASP A 17 -11.72 14.56 16.75
CA ASP A 17 -11.99 15.78 17.52
C ASP A 17 -10.89 16.84 17.41
N ASP A 18 -9.74 16.55 16.77
CA ASP A 18 -8.63 17.49 16.57
C ASP A 18 -8.63 18.08 15.15
N GLU A 19 -9.67 18.86 14.85
CA GLU A 19 -9.82 19.54 13.57
C GLU A 19 -8.62 20.44 13.21
N PRO A 20 -8.03 21.23 14.13
CA PRO A 20 -6.86 22.05 13.82
C PRO A 20 -5.65 21.22 13.37
N ALA A 21 -5.34 20.09 14.05
CA ALA A 21 -4.24 19.23 13.63
C ALA A 21 -4.50 18.60 12.26
N TYR A 22 -5.73 18.15 12.00
CA TYR A 22 -6.12 17.62 10.69
C TYR A 22 -5.96 18.66 9.58
N ARG A 23 -6.42 19.90 9.78
CA ARG A 23 -6.31 20.97 8.77
C ARG A 23 -4.86 21.29 8.44
N ALA A 24 -4.01 21.43 9.46
CA ALA A 24 -2.58 21.69 9.27
C ALA A 24 -1.89 20.55 8.52
N TRP A 25 -2.18 19.29 8.89
CA TRP A 25 -1.66 18.12 8.18
C TRP A 25 -2.13 18.06 6.72
N ARG A 26 -3.42 18.31 6.47
CA ARG A 26 -4.01 18.30 5.13
C ARG A 26 -3.36 19.37 4.25
N GLU A 27 -3.22 20.59 4.76
CA GLU A 27 -2.57 21.69 4.04
C GLU A 27 -1.13 21.34 3.68
N ALA A 28 -0.36 20.82 4.64
CA ALA A 28 1.02 20.37 4.39
C ALA A 28 1.08 19.26 3.32
N LYS A 29 0.18 18.27 3.37
CA LYS A 29 0.14 17.17 2.39
C LYS A 29 -0.27 17.65 0.99
N LEU A 30 -1.21 18.58 0.89
CA LEU A 30 -1.65 19.13 -0.40
C LEU A 30 -0.59 20.04 -1.02
N ALA A 31 0.08 20.87 -0.21
CA ALA A 31 1.17 21.73 -0.66
C ALA A 31 2.37 20.91 -1.18
N ASP A 32 2.57 19.72 -0.63
CA ASP A 32 3.66 18.81 -0.97
C ASP A 32 3.27 17.75 -2.02
N ALA A 33 2.15 17.92 -2.73
CA ALA A 33 1.73 16.99 -3.76
C ALA A 33 2.78 16.88 -4.91
N PRO A 34 3.02 15.68 -5.47
CA PRO A 34 3.97 15.51 -6.55
C PRO A 34 3.50 16.29 -7.79
N ARG A 35 4.36 17.16 -8.33
CA ARG A 35 4.07 17.99 -9.51
C ARG A 35 4.23 17.24 -10.84
N SER A 36 4.84 16.05 -10.80
CA SER A 36 5.02 15.20 -11.97
C SER A 36 5.19 13.74 -11.56
N LEU A 37 4.94 12.83 -12.51
CA LEU A 37 5.15 11.39 -12.30
C LEU A 37 6.61 11.09 -11.91
N ALA A 38 7.57 11.81 -12.50
CA ALA A 38 9.00 11.63 -12.22
C ALA A 38 9.36 11.80 -10.74
N ALA A 39 8.59 12.59 -9.97
CA ALA A 39 8.80 12.75 -8.53
C ALA A 39 8.51 11.45 -7.74
N LEU A 40 7.66 10.57 -8.29
CA LEU A 40 7.30 9.28 -7.69
C LEU A 40 8.22 8.15 -8.14
N VAL A 41 8.93 8.32 -9.27
CA VAL A 41 9.75 7.25 -9.85
C VAL A 41 11.06 7.09 -9.09
N VAL A 42 11.42 5.83 -8.84
CA VAL A 42 12.74 5.37 -8.39
C VAL A 42 13.23 4.34 -9.39
N ASP A 43 14.34 4.62 -10.04
CA ASP A 43 15.02 3.62 -10.84
C ASP A 43 15.67 2.60 -9.92
N VAL A 44 15.37 1.33 -10.15
CA VAL A 44 15.86 0.18 -9.37
C VAL A 44 16.66 -0.71 -10.30
N HIS A 45 17.93 -0.92 -9.97
CA HIS A 45 18.82 -1.75 -10.77
C HIS A 45 18.46 -3.23 -10.68
N ASP A 46 18.36 -3.75 -9.45
CA ASP A 46 17.95 -5.12 -9.17
C ASP A 46 16.82 -5.13 -8.11
N PRO A 47 15.56 -5.46 -8.50
CA PRO A 47 14.44 -5.51 -7.57
C PRO A 47 14.55 -6.63 -6.53
N PHE A 48 15.43 -7.61 -6.73
CA PHE A 48 15.72 -8.67 -5.75
C PHE A 48 16.79 -8.27 -4.73
N ALA A 49 17.56 -7.19 -5.00
CA ALA A 49 18.65 -6.72 -4.16
C ALA A 49 18.79 -5.19 -4.21
N LEU A 50 17.84 -4.50 -3.56
CA LEU A 50 17.85 -3.05 -3.40
C LEU A 50 19.15 -2.59 -2.73
N SER A 51 19.81 -1.64 -3.36
CA SER A 51 20.82 -0.83 -2.68
C SER A 51 20.17 -0.02 -1.55
N GLU A 52 21.00 0.41 -0.59
CA GLU A 52 20.54 1.29 0.49
C GLU A 52 19.93 2.59 -0.05
N HIS A 53 20.48 3.11 -1.16
CA HIS A 53 19.99 4.32 -1.81
C HIS A 53 18.59 4.13 -2.38
N GLU A 54 18.36 3.06 -3.14
CA GLU A 54 17.05 2.75 -3.74
C GLU A 54 16.00 2.49 -2.65
N ARG A 55 16.35 1.71 -1.62
CA ARG A 55 15.47 1.45 -0.48
C ARG A 55 15.06 2.75 0.22
N ARG A 56 16.02 3.64 0.50
CA ARG A 56 15.75 4.94 1.12
C ARG A 56 14.87 5.82 0.24
N ALA A 57 15.14 5.85 -1.06
CA ALA A 57 14.38 6.62 -2.04
C ALA A 57 12.91 6.18 -2.13
N LEU A 58 12.65 4.87 -2.09
CA LEU A 58 11.31 4.29 -2.06
C LEU A 58 10.56 4.67 -0.77
N LEU A 59 11.18 4.44 0.39
CA LEU A 59 10.56 4.73 1.68
C LEU A 59 10.28 6.23 1.87
N GLN A 60 11.18 7.09 1.41
CA GLN A 60 11.00 8.54 1.46
C GLN A 60 9.78 8.99 0.64
N ARG A 61 9.60 8.44 -0.57
CA ARG A 61 8.44 8.75 -1.42
C ARG A 61 7.15 8.21 -0.82
N CYS A 62 7.14 7.01 -0.27
CA CYS A 62 5.97 6.48 0.45
C CYS A 62 5.61 7.37 1.65
N ALA A 63 6.57 7.81 2.45
CA ALA A 63 6.31 8.71 3.59
C ALA A 63 5.75 10.07 3.14
N ARG A 64 6.31 10.62 2.06
CA ARG A 64 5.97 11.95 1.55
C ARG A 64 4.65 11.96 0.76
N PHE A 65 4.51 11.05 -0.19
CA PHE A 65 3.45 11.03 -1.19
C PHE A 65 2.44 9.87 -1.03
N ASN A 66 2.58 9.04 0.01
CA ASN A 66 1.81 7.81 0.23
C ASN A 66 2.04 6.70 -0.82
N MET A 67 2.93 6.93 -1.79
CA MET A 67 3.27 5.96 -2.83
C MET A 67 4.66 6.21 -3.43
N ALA A 68 5.20 5.19 -4.07
CA ALA A 68 6.37 5.26 -4.94
C ALA A 68 6.15 4.37 -6.16
N ILE A 69 6.79 4.70 -7.29
CA ILE A 69 6.81 3.88 -8.50
C ILE A 69 8.24 3.41 -8.68
N TYR A 70 8.50 2.12 -8.55
CA TYR A 70 9.82 1.58 -8.92
C TYR A 70 9.81 1.25 -10.42
N ARG A 71 10.93 1.51 -11.08
CA ARG A 71 11.15 1.13 -12.47
C ARG A 71 12.44 0.32 -12.54
N SER A 72 12.35 -0.92 -12.99
CA SER A 72 13.51 -1.77 -13.23
C SER A 72 13.75 -1.99 -14.72
N ALA A 73 14.88 -2.59 -15.05
CA ALA A 73 15.09 -3.11 -16.41
C ALA A 73 13.94 -4.07 -16.78
N PRO A 74 13.56 -4.15 -18.08
CA PRO A 74 12.58 -5.11 -18.54
C PRO A 74 13.02 -6.53 -18.13
N GLY A 75 12.15 -7.20 -17.38
CA GLY A 75 12.30 -8.60 -16.98
C GLY A 75 10.99 -9.34 -17.27
N GLY A 76 11.04 -10.67 -17.24
CA GLY A 76 9.81 -11.46 -17.29
C GLY A 76 8.92 -11.15 -16.08
N ALA A 77 7.62 -11.46 -16.19
CA ALA A 77 6.67 -11.38 -15.08
C ALA A 77 6.97 -12.48 -14.06
N ASP A 78 8.04 -12.32 -13.27
CA ASP A 78 8.41 -13.23 -12.20
C ASP A 78 7.43 -13.00 -11.02
N PRO A 79 6.56 -13.98 -10.70
CA PRO A 79 5.58 -13.83 -9.63
C PRO A 79 6.23 -13.69 -8.25
N SER A 80 7.50 -14.05 -8.08
CA SER A 80 8.24 -13.90 -6.81
C SER A 80 8.73 -12.47 -6.56
N LEU A 81 8.88 -11.63 -7.61
CA LEU A 81 9.43 -10.28 -7.52
C LEU A 81 8.68 -9.40 -6.52
N PRO A 82 7.34 -9.29 -6.54
CA PRO A 82 6.62 -8.43 -5.60
C PRO A 82 6.90 -8.80 -4.13
N ARG A 83 7.04 -10.10 -3.85
CA ARG A 83 7.35 -10.61 -2.52
C ARG A 83 8.80 -10.31 -2.12
N ALA A 84 9.76 -10.52 -3.02
CA ALA A 84 11.15 -10.18 -2.78
C ALA A 84 11.35 -8.68 -2.50
N LEU A 85 10.73 -7.83 -3.32
CA LEU A 85 10.74 -6.38 -3.15
C LEU A 85 10.08 -5.96 -1.82
N GLY A 86 8.88 -6.50 -1.55
CA GLY A 86 8.13 -6.21 -0.33
C GLY A 86 8.91 -6.53 0.95
N ARG A 87 9.60 -7.68 1.01
CA ARG A 87 10.44 -8.07 2.16
C ARG A 87 11.55 -7.07 2.44
N GLN A 88 12.21 -6.58 1.39
CA GLN A 88 13.29 -5.57 1.53
C GLN A 88 12.78 -4.22 2.05
N LEU A 89 11.47 -3.95 1.89
CA LEU A 89 10.77 -2.77 2.41
C LEU A 89 10.09 -3.01 3.77
N GLY A 90 10.21 -4.20 4.36
CA GLY A 90 9.64 -4.54 5.67
C GLY A 90 8.23 -5.14 5.62
N LEU A 91 7.74 -5.57 4.45
CA LEU A 91 6.47 -6.26 4.29
C LEU A 91 6.67 -7.77 4.49
N GLU A 92 6.73 -8.18 5.75
CA GLU A 92 7.00 -9.59 6.12
C GLU A 92 5.71 -10.41 6.31
N ARG A 93 4.63 -9.77 6.76
CA ARG A 93 3.35 -10.42 7.05
C ARG A 93 2.34 -10.12 5.93
N LEU A 94 2.27 -11.03 4.96
CA LEU A 94 1.31 -10.97 3.86
C LEU A 94 -0.09 -11.36 4.34
N ASP A 95 -1.11 -10.69 3.81
CA ASP A 95 -2.50 -11.10 3.97
C ASP A 95 -2.83 -12.09 2.85
N ALA A 96 -2.81 -13.37 3.18
CA ALA A 96 -3.23 -14.43 2.27
C ALA A 96 -4.76 -14.40 2.17
N ASN A 97 -5.29 -13.56 1.28
CA ASN A 97 -6.69 -13.60 0.92
C ASN A 97 -7.05 -15.01 0.42
N TRP A 98 -8.30 -15.43 0.61
CA TRP A 98 -8.80 -16.76 0.23
C TRP A 98 -8.56 -17.13 -1.26
N LEU A 99 -8.33 -16.12 -2.12
CA LEU A 99 -8.09 -16.26 -3.56
C LEU A 99 -6.64 -15.96 -3.96
N ALA A 100 -5.76 -15.68 -3.00
CA ALA A 100 -4.32 -15.57 -3.23
C ALA A 100 -3.74 -16.97 -3.44
N ASP A 101 -2.70 -17.07 -4.27
CA ASP A 101 -1.92 -18.30 -4.37
C ASP A 101 -1.22 -18.58 -3.02
N GLU A 102 -0.66 -19.78 -2.84
CA GLU A 102 -0.04 -20.21 -1.56
C GLU A 102 1.02 -19.22 -1.03
N ASP A 103 1.59 -18.39 -1.92
CA ASP A 103 2.58 -17.37 -1.61
C ASP A 103 2.02 -16.02 -1.10
N GLY A 104 0.68 -15.89 -0.96
CA GLY A 104 0.02 -14.66 -0.51
C GLY A 104 0.00 -13.55 -1.57
N ILE A 105 0.23 -13.91 -2.83
CA ILE A 105 0.21 -13.00 -3.99
C ILE A 105 -1.09 -13.25 -4.75
N SER A 106 -1.78 -12.19 -5.12
CA SER A 106 -3.02 -12.25 -5.90
C SER A 106 -2.79 -11.69 -7.30
N PRO A 107 -2.83 -12.52 -8.36
CA PRO A 107 -2.79 -12.04 -9.74
C PRO A 107 -4.00 -11.13 -10.02
N ILE A 108 -3.75 -9.92 -10.52
CA ILE A 108 -4.82 -9.04 -11.01
C ILE A 108 -4.99 -9.33 -12.49
N THR A 109 -5.88 -10.26 -12.82
CA THR A 109 -6.10 -10.73 -14.19
C THR A 109 -7.53 -11.19 -14.37
N VAL A 110 -8.18 -10.73 -15.44
CA VAL A 110 -9.56 -11.14 -15.76
C VAL A 110 -9.60 -12.66 -15.97
N ARG A 111 -10.42 -13.36 -15.18
CA ARG A 111 -10.61 -14.81 -15.31
C ARG A 111 -11.89 -15.08 -16.10
N ALA A 112 -11.80 -15.85 -17.19
CA ALA A 112 -12.96 -16.29 -17.95
C ALA A 112 -13.58 -17.55 -17.30
N GLY A 113 -14.87 -17.53 -16.96
CA GLY A 113 -15.60 -18.70 -16.46
C GLY A 113 -16.66 -18.41 -15.39
N ALA A 114 -17.51 -19.39 -15.11
CA ALA A 114 -18.49 -19.35 -14.02
C ALA A 114 -17.89 -19.94 -12.75
N GLY A 115 -17.74 -19.13 -11.70
CA GLY A 115 -17.23 -19.54 -10.39
C GLY A 115 -17.17 -18.36 -9.42
N PRO A 116 -16.95 -18.60 -8.11
CA PRO A 116 -16.94 -17.54 -7.09
C PRO A 116 -15.96 -16.41 -7.41
N ALA A 117 -14.81 -16.73 -8.02
CA ALA A 117 -13.79 -15.77 -8.46
C ALA A 117 -14.31 -14.72 -9.45
N ALA A 118 -15.31 -15.04 -10.28
CA ALA A 118 -15.90 -14.10 -11.24
C ALA A 118 -16.74 -12.98 -10.59
N ALA A 119 -17.01 -13.08 -9.28
CA ALA A 119 -17.67 -12.04 -8.51
C ALA A 119 -16.68 -11.06 -7.84
N TYR A 120 -15.38 -11.39 -7.79
CA TYR A 120 -14.38 -10.57 -7.11
C TYR A 120 -13.66 -9.64 -8.09
N ILE A 121 -13.54 -8.38 -7.70
CA ILE A 121 -13.10 -7.31 -8.58
C ILE A 121 -11.70 -7.52 -9.19
N PRO A 122 -10.70 -8.12 -8.49
CA PRO A 122 -9.39 -8.40 -9.10
C PRO A 122 -9.44 -9.29 -10.36
N TYR A 123 -10.55 -10.01 -10.57
CA TYR A 123 -10.71 -10.98 -11.66
C TYR A 123 -11.78 -10.59 -12.68
N THR A 124 -12.27 -9.35 -12.64
CA THR A 124 -13.25 -8.82 -13.59
C THR A 124 -12.76 -7.50 -14.19
N ASN A 125 -13.32 -7.11 -15.34
CA ASN A 125 -13.10 -5.80 -15.95
C ASN A 125 -14.15 -4.75 -15.53
N ARG A 126 -14.93 -5.03 -14.46
CA ARG A 126 -15.95 -4.11 -13.96
C ARG A 126 -15.30 -2.95 -13.20
N ALA A 127 -15.94 -1.78 -13.24
CA ALA A 127 -15.48 -0.63 -12.47
C ALA A 127 -15.48 -0.93 -10.97
N ILE A 128 -14.43 -0.49 -10.29
CA ILE A 128 -14.30 -0.57 -8.84
C ILE A 128 -14.75 0.75 -8.19
N GLN A 129 -15.50 0.66 -7.09
CA GLN A 129 -15.86 1.82 -6.27
C GLN A 129 -14.72 2.17 -5.31
N TRP A 130 -14.74 3.39 -4.77
CA TRP A 130 -13.79 3.81 -3.75
C TRP A 130 -13.84 2.90 -2.52
N HIS A 131 -12.68 2.38 -2.12
CA HIS A 131 -12.50 1.55 -0.95
C HIS A 131 -11.04 1.62 -0.48
N THR A 132 -10.78 1.10 0.71
CA THR A 132 -9.43 0.86 1.23
C THR A 132 -9.28 -0.62 1.53
N ASP A 133 -8.21 -1.26 1.09
CA ASP A 133 -8.06 -2.69 1.31
C ASP A 133 -8.08 -3.09 2.79
N GLY A 134 -8.82 -4.16 3.09
CA GLY A 134 -9.08 -4.62 4.45
C GLY A 134 -10.05 -3.75 5.24
N TYR A 135 -10.91 -2.93 4.61
CA TYR A 135 -11.95 -2.15 5.33
C TYR A 135 -12.94 -3.04 6.12
N TYR A 136 -13.04 -4.32 5.77
CA TYR A 136 -13.83 -5.34 6.45
C TYR A 136 -13.03 -6.14 7.50
N HIS A 137 -11.72 -5.89 7.63
CA HIS A 137 -10.87 -6.56 8.61
C HIS A 137 -10.97 -5.91 9.98
N PRO A 138 -10.82 -6.71 11.06
CA PRO A 138 -10.64 -6.16 12.40
C PRO A 138 -9.30 -5.41 12.48
N ALA A 139 -9.14 -4.55 13.49
CA ALA A 139 -8.02 -3.61 13.59
C ALA A 139 -6.64 -4.31 13.60
N GLU A 140 -6.59 -5.53 14.14
CA GLU A 140 -5.39 -6.38 14.25
C GLU A 140 -4.90 -6.89 12.89
N ARG A 141 -5.81 -6.95 11.89
CA ARG A 141 -5.56 -7.42 10.52
C ARG A 141 -5.53 -6.29 9.49
N ARG A 142 -5.27 -5.07 9.93
CA ARG A 142 -5.18 -3.89 9.05
C ARG A 142 -4.10 -4.08 7.98
N ILE A 143 -4.48 -3.85 6.72
CA ILE A 143 -3.55 -3.72 5.61
C ILE A 143 -2.85 -2.37 5.72
N ARG A 144 -1.51 -2.38 5.76
CA ARG A 144 -0.69 -1.17 5.98
C ARG A 144 0.02 -0.67 4.73
N ALA A 145 0.23 -1.55 3.76
CA ALA A 145 0.92 -1.27 2.51
C ALA A 145 0.61 -2.37 1.50
N MET A 146 0.88 -2.06 0.24
CA MET A 146 0.73 -2.98 -0.89
C MET A 146 1.92 -2.83 -1.82
N VAL A 147 2.25 -3.89 -2.54
CA VAL A 147 3.14 -3.86 -3.71
C VAL A 147 2.30 -4.28 -4.91
N LEU A 148 2.28 -3.43 -5.92
CA LEU A 148 1.68 -3.72 -7.23
C LEU A 148 2.81 -3.83 -8.25
N HIS A 149 2.74 -4.82 -9.13
CA HIS A 149 3.75 -5.11 -10.15
C HIS A 149 3.05 -5.40 -11.47
N CYS A 150 3.57 -4.85 -12.56
CA CYS A 150 3.04 -5.00 -13.91
C CYS A 150 4.18 -5.19 -14.92
#